data_AF-A0A9D2ADM6-F1
#
_entry.id   AF-A0A9D2ADM6-F1
#
_cell.length_a   1.000
_cell.length_b   1.000
_cell.length_c   1.000
_cell.angle_alpha   90.00
_cell.angle_beta   90.00
_cell.angle_gamma   90.00
#
_symmetry.space_group_name_H-M   'P 1'
#
loop_
_entity.id
_entity.type
_entity.pdbx_description
1 polymer ?
#
loop_
_entity_poly.entity_id
_entity_poly.type
_entity_poly.pdbx_seq_one_letter_code
_entity_poly.pdbx_strand_id
1 'polypeptide(L)'
;MRQIVIRKGPVPALNSRVSLMGCGFSIHISCPETADALLKDAVNETVPLAALLEEFRRFTAGQPSALFARMYQLSETSGLVIDQNIYLYHCDVCPVWVEAEEARWAYMGSKKYLGDSWWFDDDEILKDVREMNVVAFLEKYKGC
;
A
#
# COMPACT_ATOMS: atom_id res chain seq x y z
N MET A 1 -10.19 -12.76 -0.77
CA MET A 1 -10.29 -11.28 -0.79
C MET A 1 -9.33 -10.76 -1.85
N ARG A 2 -9.61 -9.63 -2.54
CA ARG A 2 -8.68 -9.11 -3.56
C ARG A 2 -7.40 -8.59 -2.90
N GLN A 3 -6.24 -8.98 -3.43
CA GLN A 3 -4.95 -8.43 -3.02
C GLN A 3 -4.45 -7.42 -4.06
N ILE A 4 -3.77 -6.38 -3.59
CA ILE A 4 -3.05 -5.43 -4.44
C ILE A 4 -1.63 -5.22 -3.91
N VAL A 5 -0.71 -4.80 -4.78
CA VAL A 5 0.64 -4.40 -4.37
C VAL A 5 0.65 -2.92 -4.03
N ILE A 6 1.15 -2.59 -2.85
CA ILE A 6 1.30 -1.21 -2.39
C ILE A 6 2.73 -0.92 -1.99
N ARG A 7 3.09 0.36 -1.97
CA ARG A 7 4.30 0.84 -1.29
C ARG A 7 4.07 0.82 0.23
N LYS A 8 5.07 0.33 0.99
CA LYS A 8 5.00 0.26 2.46
C LYS A 8 5.02 1.62 3.14
N GLY A 9 5.73 2.58 2.55
CA GLY A 9 5.78 3.96 3.04
C GLY A 9 4.50 4.71 2.65
N PRO A 10 3.66 5.15 3.61
CA PRO A 10 2.52 5.99 3.29
C PRO A 10 2.99 7.39 2.88
N VAL A 11 2.20 8.06 2.05
CA VAL A 11 2.45 9.41 1.56
C VAL A 11 1.41 10.36 2.16
N PRO A 12 1.78 11.19 3.14
CA PRO A 12 0.84 12.15 3.71
C PRO A 12 0.28 13.11 2.65
N ALA A 13 -1.00 13.47 2.78
CA ALA A 13 -1.71 14.35 1.85
C ALA A 13 -1.64 13.89 0.38
N LEU A 14 -1.53 12.57 0.14
CA LEU A 14 -1.37 11.96 -1.18
C LEU A 14 -2.40 12.47 -2.19
N ASN A 15 -3.69 12.36 -1.88
CA ASN A 15 -4.76 12.73 -2.80
C ASN A 15 -4.71 14.23 -3.13
N SER A 16 -4.45 15.10 -2.15
CA SER A 16 -4.29 16.54 -2.39
C SER A 16 -3.11 16.85 -3.31
N ARG A 17 -1.97 16.17 -3.16
CA ARG A 17 -0.79 16.34 -4.01
C ARG A 17 -1.08 16.00 -5.47
N VAL A 18 -1.66 14.84 -5.73
CA VAL A 18 -1.96 14.43 -7.12
C VAL A 18 -3.07 15.26 -7.76
N SER A 19 -4.05 15.72 -6.97
CA SER A 19 -5.07 16.64 -7.45
C SER A 19 -4.47 17.98 -7.88
N LEU A 20 -3.52 18.52 -7.13
CA LEU A 20 -2.82 19.77 -7.49
C LEU A 20 -1.98 19.63 -8.76
N MET A 21 -1.46 18.43 -9.04
CA MET A 21 -0.70 18.15 -10.27
C MET A 21 -1.58 17.81 -11.48
N GLY A 22 -2.89 17.64 -11.29
CA GLY A 22 -3.81 17.25 -12.37
C GLY A 22 -3.61 15.82 -12.88
N CYS A 23 -2.88 14.97 -12.14
CA CYS A 23 -2.55 13.60 -12.56
C CYS A 23 -3.71 12.60 -12.36
N GLY A 24 -4.82 13.01 -11.77
CA GLY A 24 -5.86 12.07 -11.32
C GLY A 24 -5.31 11.10 -10.26
N PHE A 25 -5.93 9.92 -10.15
CA PHE A 25 -5.51 8.87 -9.20
C PHE A 25 -4.68 7.75 -9.85
N SER A 26 -4.25 7.94 -11.10
CA SER A 26 -3.40 7.01 -11.84
C SER A 26 -2.31 7.79 -12.55
N ILE A 27 -1.05 7.47 -12.23
CA ILE A 27 0.14 8.05 -12.85
C ILE A 27 0.69 7.03 -13.84
N HIS A 28 0.56 7.33 -15.13
CA HIS A 28 1.13 6.51 -16.20
C HIS A 28 2.53 7.02 -16.55
N ILE A 29 3.53 6.16 -16.42
CA ILE A 29 4.91 6.48 -16.76
C ILE A 29 5.18 6.06 -18.21
N SER A 30 5.23 7.03 -19.11
CA SER A 30 5.52 6.81 -20.53
C SER A 30 6.98 7.10 -20.89
N CYS A 31 7.69 7.91 -20.09
CA CYS A 31 9.06 8.33 -20.33
C CYS A 31 9.93 8.06 -19.10
N PRO A 32 10.91 7.15 -19.16
CA PRO A 32 11.80 6.85 -18.04
C PRO A 32 12.62 8.07 -17.57
N GLU A 33 13.01 8.97 -18.49
CA GLU A 33 13.89 10.10 -18.20
C GLU A 33 13.25 11.14 -17.26
N THR A 34 11.92 11.27 -17.29
CA THR A 34 11.17 12.20 -16.43
C THR A 34 10.45 11.51 -15.29
N ALA A 35 10.50 10.18 -15.23
CA ALA A 35 9.72 9.39 -14.28
C ALA A 35 10.09 9.67 -12.83
N ASP A 36 11.38 9.77 -12.52
CA ASP A 36 11.85 10.00 -11.15
C ASP A 36 11.40 11.37 -10.64
N ALA A 37 11.49 12.40 -11.47
CA ALA A 37 11.01 13.74 -11.14
C ALA A 37 9.48 13.74 -10.92
N LEU A 38 8.73 13.08 -11.82
CA LEU A 38 7.28 12.96 -11.71
C LEU A 38 6.86 12.24 -10.42
N LEU A 39 7.49 11.11 -10.10
CA LEU A 39 7.19 10.34 -8.89
C LEU A 39 7.57 11.09 -7.62
N LYS A 40 8.69 11.81 -7.63
CA LYS A 40 9.10 12.67 -6.52
C LYS A 40 8.05 13.77 -6.27
N ASP A 41 7.61 14.44 -7.31
CA ASP A 41 6.65 15.54 -7.16
C ASP A 41 5.26 15.02 -6.76
N ALA A 42 4.77 13.98 -7.43
CA ALA A 42 3.41 13.46 -7.21
C ALA A 42 3.27 12.71 -5.88
N VAL A 43 4.20 11.80 -5.59
CA VAL A 43 4.06 10.84 -4.48
C VAL A 43 5.24 10.87 -3.50
N ASN A 44 6.12 11.88 -3.59
CA ASN A 44 7.29 12.03 -2.71
C ASN A 44 8.23 10.82 -2.74
N GLU A 45 8.29 10.14 -3.88
CA GLU A 45 9.16 8.99 -4.04
C GLU A 45 10.62 9.46 -4.18
N THR A 46 11.50 8.75 -3.48
CA THR A 46 12.94 9.04 -3.42
C THR A 46 13.78 7.91 -4.01
N VAL A 47 13.17 6.73 -4.20
CA VAL A 47 13.78 5.59 -4.87
C VAL A 47 13.63 5.76 -6.39
N PRO A 48 14.72 5.64 -7.16
CA PRO A 48 14.64 5.70 -8.63
C PRO A 48 13.71 4.62 -9.20
N LEU A 49 13.00 4.93 -10.29
CA LEU A 49 12.05 4.04 -10.95
C LEU A 49 12.69 2.69 -11.31
N ALA A 50 13.92 2.71 -11.83
CA ALA A 50 14.62 1.48 -12.20
C ALA A 50 14.76 0.51 -11.02
N ALA A 51 15.09 1.03 -9.83
CA ALA A 51 15.19 0.24 -8.61
C ALA A 51 13.80 -0.23 -8.11
N LEU A 52 12.76 0.60 -8.27
CA LEU A 52 11.38 0.20 -7.96
C LEU A 52 10.91 -0.95 -8.84
N LEU A 53 11.19 -0.90 -10.15
CA LEU A 53 10.82 -1.96 -11.09
C LEU A 53 11.54 -3.27 -10.80
N GLU A 54 12.84 -3.21 -10.51
CA GLU A 54 13.62 -4.39 -10.12
C GLU A 54 13.07 -5.03 -8.84
N GLU A 55 12.88 -4.23 -7.79
CA GLU A 55 12.34 -4.71 -6.52
C GLU A 55 10.91 -5.22 -6.66
N PHE A 56 10.07 -4.58 -7.48
CA PHE A 56 8.71 -5.04 -7.77
C PHE A 56 8.72 -6.43 -8.42
N ARG A 57 9.57 -6.67 -9.42
CA ARG A 57 9.70 -7.99 -10.08
C ARG A 57 10.15 -9.06 -9.09
N ARG A 58 11.12 -8.75 -8.23
CA ARG A 58 11.57 -9.67 -7.16
C ARG A 58 10.44 -9.98 -6.18
N PHE A 59 9.68 -8.96 -5.78
CA PHE A 59 8.57 -9.10 -4.84
C PHE A 59 7.41 -9.92 -5.41
N THR A 60 7.03 -9.67 -6.66
CA THR A 60 5.95 -10.44 -7.32
C THR A 60 6.35 -11.88 -7.59
N ALA A 61 7.65 -12.17 -7.76
CA ALA A 61 8.22 -13.51 -7.80
C ALA A 61 8.27 -14.23 -6.43
N GLY A 62 7.82 -13.59 -5.36
CA GLY A 62 7.70 -14.19 -4.03
C GLY A 62 8.84 -13.89 -3.05
N GLN A 63 9.79 -13.03 -3.42
CA GLN A 63 10.82 -12.58 -2.49
C GLN A 63 10.27 -11.53 -1.52
N PRO A 64 10.76 -11.45 -0.26
CA PRO A 64 10.39 -10.39 0.65
C PRO A 64 10.89 -9.03 0.12
N SER A 65 10.15 -7.97 0.41
CA SER A 65 10.51 -6.60 0.05
C SER A 65 10.43 -5.65 1.24
N ALA A 66 11.40 -4.76 1.35
CA ALA A 66 11.35 -3.62 2.27
C ALA A 66 10.49 -2.47 1.71
N LEU A 67 10.21 -2.50 0.41
CA LEU A 67 9.57 -1.43 -0.35
C LEU A 67 8.10 -1.74 -0.63
N PHE A 68 7.76 -2.99 -0.94
CA PHE A 68 6.41 -3.39 -1.33
C PHE A 68 5.74 -4.30 -0.31
N ALA A 69 4.42 -4.22 -0.24
CA ALA A 69 3.57 -5.12 0.53
C ALA A 69 2.36 -5.57 -0.29
N ARG A 70 1.84 -6.76 0.04
CA ARG A 70 0.53 -7.22 -0.44
C ARG A 70 -0.52 -6.75 0.54
N MET A 71 -1.46 -5.95 0.06
CA MET A 71 -2.57 -5.45 0.85
C MET A 71 -3.85 -6.19 0.46
N TYR A 72 -4.52 -6.75 1.45
CA TYR A 72 -5.89 -7.26 1.35
C TYR A 72 -6.87 -6.09 1.33
N GLN A 73 -7.58 -5.89 0.23
CA GLN A 73 -8.54 -4.79 0.12
C GLN A 73 -9.80 -5.10 0.92
N LEU A 74 -10.09 -4.23 1.91
CA LEU A 74 -11.33 -4.26 2.69
C LEU A 74 -12.42 -3.41 2.02
N SER A 75 -12.02 -2.27 1.44
CA SER A 75 -12.88 -1.36 0.70
C SER A 75 -12.09 -0.72 -0.45
N GLU A 76 -12.69 0.26 -1.13
CA GLU A 76 -11.99 1.06 -2.15
C GLU A 76 -10.89 1.94 -1.56
N THR A 77 -10.98 2.31 -0.28
CA THR A 77 -10.09 3.28 0.38
C THR A 77 -9.26 2.70 1.51
N SER A 78 -9.46 1.43 1.85
CA SER A 78 -8.79 0.80 2.98
C SER A 78 -8.46 -0.67 2.75
N GLY A 79 -7.39 -1.11 3.39
CA GLY A 79 -6.98 -2.51 3.35
C GLY A 79 -5.97 -2.85 4.44
N LEU A 80 -5.76 -4.15 4.62
CA LEU A 80 -4.81 -4.68 5.60
C LEU A 80 -3.56 -5.19 4.91
N VAL A 81 -2.40 -4.84 5.46
CA VAL A 81 -1.18 -5.61 5.24
C VAL A 81 -0.98 -6.45 6.48
N ILE A 82 -0.84 -7.75 6.26
CA ILE A 82 -0.54 -8.73 7.30
C ILE A 82 0.87 -9.26 6.99
N ASP A 83 1.83 -8.95 7.86
CA ASP A 83 3.19 -9.48 7.79
C ASP A 83 3.60 -10.06 9.15
N GLN A 84 4.58 -9.45 9.83
CA GLN A 84 4.83 -9.70 11.25
C GLN A 84 3.81 -8.97 12.13
N ASN A 85 3.15 -7.95 11.59
CA ASN A 85 2.11 -7.18 12.25
C ASN A 85 0.92 -6.99 11.31
N ILE A 86 -0.18 -6.52 11.88
CA ILE A 86 -1.39 -6.14 11.18
C ILE A 86 -1.40 -4.62 11.06
N TYR A 87 -1.40 -4.12 9.83
CA TYR A 87 -1.47 -2.70 9.54
C TYR A 87 -2.67 -2.35 8.68
N LEU A 88 -3.44 -1.37 9.12
CA LEU A 88 -4.48 -0.73 8.32
C LEU A 88 -3.87 0.38 7.48
N TYR A 89 -3.97 0.25 6.17
CA TYR A 89 -3.67 1.33 5.23
C TYR A 89 -4.96 2.02 4.80
N HIS A 90 -4.88 3.34 4.64
CA HIS A 90 -6.02 4.16 4.24
C HIS A 90 -5.60 5.32 3.32
N CYS A 91 -6.55 5.81 2.54
CA CYS A 91 -6.47 7.02 1.72
C CYS A 91 -7.83 7.70 1.67
N ASP A 92 -7.88 9.02 1.52
CA ASP A 92 -9.13 9.78 1.67
C ASP A 92 -10.15 9.48 0.56
N VAL A 93 -9.69 9.40 -0.69
CA VAL A 93 -10.58 9.22 -1.86
C VAL A 93 -10.38 7.86 -2.50
N CYS A 94 -9.15 7.55 -2.90
CA CYS A 94 -8.74 6.25 -3.40
C CYS A 94 -7.20 6.17 -3.47
N PRO A 95 -6.63 4.97 -3.62
CA PRO A 95 -5.19 4.79 -3.78
C PRO A 95 -4.69 5.49 -5.05
N VAL A 96 -3.50 6.05 -5.00
CA VAL A 96 -2.84 6.58 -6.21
C VAL A 96 -2.04 5.45 -6.85
N TRP A 97 -2.45 5.07 -8.05
CA TRP A 97 -1.82 4.01 -8.82
C TRP A 97 -0.64 4.57 -9.61
N VAL A 98 0.43 3.80 -9.68
CA VAL A 98 1.52 4.00 -10.63
C VAL A 98 1.54 2.81 -11.57
N GLU A 99 1.57 3.11 -12.87
CA GLU A 99 1.68 2.15 -13.96
C GLU A 99 2.93 2.45 -14.77
N ALA A 100 3.87 1.51 -14.78
CA ALA A 100 5.13 1.61 -15.50
C ALA A 100 5.46 0.25 -16.10
N GLU A 101 5.63 0.19 -17.42
CA GLU A 101 5.77 -1.08 -18.15
C GLU A 101 4.60 -2.03 -17.83
N GLU A 102 4.90 -3.26 -17.37
CA GLU A 102 3.92 -4.25 -16.89
C GLU A 102 3.68 -4.15 -15.37
N ALA A 103 4.39 -3.26 -14.67
CA ALA A 103 4.32 -3.13 -13.24
C ALA A 103 3.23 -2.15 -12.83
N ARG A 104 2.45 -2.55 -11.82
CA ARG A 104 1.38 -1.74 -11.25
C ARG A 104 1.35 -1.88 -9.74
N TRP A 105 1.46 -0.77 -9.04
CA TRP A 105 1.34 -0.69 -7.58
C TRP A 105 0.60 0.58 -7.17
N ALA A 106 0.20 0.65 -5.91
CA ALA A 106 -0.45 1.84 -5.35
C ALA A 106 0.35 2.47 -4.20
N TYR A 107 0.17 3.78 -4.05
CA TYR A 107 0.54 4.53 -2.86
C TYR A 107 -0.71 4.75 -2.01
N MET A 108 -0.52 4.71 -0.69
CA MET A 108 -1.57 4.92 0.31
C MET A 108 -1.27 6.20 1.10
N GLY A 109 -2.31 6.85 1.63
CA GLY A 109 -2.18 8.12 2.32
C GLY A 109 -1.68 7.99 3.77
N SER A 110 -2.08 6.91 4.44
CA SER A 110 -1.75 6.66 5.84
C SER A 110 -1.65 5.17 6.14
N LYS A 111 -1.03 4.86 7.28
CA LYS A 111 -0.85 3.52 7.82
C LYS A 111 -1.02 3.59 9.34
N LYS A 112 -1.79 2.67 9.92
CA LYS A 112 -1.99 2.52 11.36
C LYS A 112 -1.70 1.08 11.78
N TYR A 113 -0.94 0.92 12.85
CA TYR A 113 -0.75 -0.38 13.50
C TYR A 113 -2.05 -0.82 14.17
N LEU A 114 -2.44 -2.07 13.97
CA LEU A 114 -3.64 -2.65 14.61
C LEU A 114 -3.31 -3.80 15.57
N GLY A 115 -2.11 -4.38 15.52
CA GLY A 115 -1.77 -5.53 16.36
C GLY A 115 -0.70 -6.42 15.75
N ASP A 116 -0.35 -7.46 16.50
CA ASP A 116 0.56 -8.52 16.07
C ASP A 116 -0.21 -9.56 15.24
N SER A 117 0.43 -10.11 14.19
CA SER A 117 -0.14 -11.24 13.44
C SER A 117 0.32 -12.60 13.98
N TRP A 118 1.26 -12.62 14.93
CA TRP A 118 1.86 -13.86 15.42
C TRP A 118 0.82 -14.84 15.94
N TRP A 119 0.98 -16.12 15.61
CA TRP A 119 0.10 -17.22 16.03
C TRP A 119 -1.26 -17.28 15.33
N PHE A 120 -1.50 -16.41 14.34
CA PHE A 120 -2.75 -16.37 13.58
C PHE A 120 -2.47 -16.43 12.08
N ASP A 121 -3.33 -17.15 11.35
CA ASP A 121 -3.28 -17.18 9.90
C ASP A 121 -3.99 -15.95 9.31
N ASP A 122 -3.57 -15.52 8.12
CA ASP A 122 -4.19 -14.40 7.40
C ASP A 122 -5.72 -14.56 7.29
N ASP A 123 -6.21 -15.77 7.00
CA ASP A 123 -7.65 -16.02 6.85
C ASP A 123 -8.44 -15.79 8.15
N GLU A 124 -7.83 -16.10 9.31
CA GLU A 124 -8.42 -15.82 10.62
C GLU A 124 -8.50 -14.32 10.87
N ILE A 125 -7.40 -13.60 10.64
CA ILE A 125 -7.33 -12.14 10.81
C ILE A 125 -8.34 -11.42 9.90
N LEU A 126 -8.45 -11.86 8.65
CA LEU A 126 -9.37 -11.29 7.67
C LEU A 126 -10.83 -11.59 7.97
N LYS A 127 -11.12 -12.72 8.64
CA LYS A 127 -12.46 -13.01 9.16
C LYS A 127 -12.77 -12.10 10.35
N ASP A 128 -11.85 -12.01 11.29
CA ASP A 128 -12.05 -11.28 12.53
C ASP A 128 -12.23 -9.77 12.31
N VAL A 129 -11.49 -9.16 11.38
CA VAL A 129 -11.67 -7.73 11.07
C VAL A 129 -13.07 -7.43 10.51
N ARG A 130 -13.78 -8.43 9.97
CA ARG A 130 -15.13 -8.27 9.41
C ARG A 130 -16.22 -8.55 10.42
N GLU A 131 -15.99 -9.50 11.32
CA GLU A 131 -17.01 -10.04 12.21
C GLU A 131 -16.91 -9.49 13.64
N MET A 132 -15.70 -9.13 14.10
CA MET A 132 -15.48 -8.62 15.45
C MET A 132 -15.69 -7.10 15.53
N ASN A 133 -16.08 -6.62 16.70
CA ASN A 133 -16.00 -5.19 17.00
C ASN A 133 -14.54 -4.78 17.21
N VAL A 134 -14.27 -3.48 17.03
CA VAL A 134 -12.91 -2.93 17.08
C VAL A 134 -12.19 -3.23 18.41
N VAL A 135 -12.88 -3.14 19.55
CA VAL A 135 -12.24 -3.37 20.86
C VAL A 135 -11.80 -4.83 20.99
N ALA A 136 -12.68 -5.78 20.67
CA ALA A 136 -12.37 -7.20 20.74
C ALA A 136 -11.25 -7.60 19.76
N PHE A 137 -11.21 -6.99 18.58
CA PHE A 137 -10.12 -7.17 17.63
C PHE A 137 -8.79 -6.70 18.22
N LEU A 138 -8.75 -5.47 18.77
CA LEU A 138 -7.53 -4.93 19.37
C LEU A 138 -7.08 -5.76 20.59
N GLU A 139 -7.99 -6.24 21.43
CA GLU A 139 -7.66 -7.12 22.55
C GLU A 139 -7.04 -8.45 22.10
N LYS A 140 -7.61 -9.09 21.07
CA LYS A 140 -7.12 -10.37 20.54
C LYS A 140 -5.72 -10.24 19.94
N TYR A 141 -5.51 -9.20 19.13
CA TYR A 141 -4.26 -8.98 18.39
C TYR A 141 -3.26 -8.07 19.11
N LYS A 142 -3.49 -7.73 20.40
CA LYS A 142 -2.63 -6.83 21.20
C LYS A 142 -2.40 -5.47 20.52
N GLY A 143 -3.43 -4.96 19.88
CA GLY A 143 -3.48 -3.65 19.25
C GLY A 143 -3.61 -2.51 20.26
N CYS A 144 -3.20 -1.31 19.84
CA CYS A 144 -3.29 -0.07 20.61
C CYS A 144 -3.78 1.12 19.77
#